data_AF-A0A7W1UZ84-F1
#
_entry.id   AF-A0A7W1UZ84-F1
#
_cell.length_a   1.000
_cell.length_b   1.000
_cell.length_c   1.000
_cell.angle_alpha   90.00
_cell.angle_beta   90.00
_cell.angle_gamma   90.00
#
_symmetry.space_group_name_H-M   'P 1'
#
loop_
_entity.id
_entity.type
_entity.pdbx_description
1 polymer ?
#
loop_
_entity_poly.entity_id
_entity_poly.type
_entity_poly.pdbx_seq_one_letter_code
_entity_poly.pdbx_strand_id
1 'polypeptide(L)'
;MADKSGVSRVMIGKYERGEAVPSIDAAKKIADALEVTLDYLVGEGTNAKLDKKTVKRLHDIELLEDDKRNVLIDLIDTYIRDAKIRKAHSG
;
A
#
# COMPACT_ATOMS: atom_id res chain seq x y z
N MET A 1 -4.26 -10.97 -14.64
CA MET A 1 -4.96 -9.78 -14.13
C MET A 1 -6.46 -9.87 -14.42
N ALA A 2 -6.88 -9.98 -15.69
CA ALA A 2 -8.29 -10.19 -16.07
C ALA A 2 -8.97 -11.37 -15.36
N ASP A 3 -8.35 -12.54 -15.36
CA ASP A 3 -8.95 -13.75 -14.75
C ASP A 3 -8.98 -13.70 -13.21
N LYS A 4 -8.13 -12.87 -12.60
CA LYS A 4 -8.04 -12.71 -11.14
C LYS A 4 -8.94 -11.59 -10.60
N SER A 5 -9.21 -10.55 -11.39
CA SER A 5 -10.08 -9.42 -10.99
C SER A 5 -11.54 -9.61 -11.42
N GLY A 6 -11.83 -10.54 -12.34
CA GLY A 6 -13.17 -10.67 -12.93
C GLY A 6 -13.56 -9.46 -13.81
N VAL A 7 -12.59 -8.61 -14.15
CA VAL A 7 -12.75 -7.50 -15.11
C VAL A 7 -12.31 -7.99 -16.48
N SER A 8 -13.12 -7.75 -17.50
CA SER A 8 -12.79 -8.22 -18.85
C SER A 8 -11.47 -7.61 -19.34
N ARG A 9 -10.69 -8.41 -20.07
CA ARG A 9 -9.40 -8.00 -20.63
C ARG A 9 -9.52 -6.77 -21.54
N VAL A 10 -10.65 -6.61 -22.23
CA VAL A 10 -10.98 -5.43 -23.03
C VAL A 10 -11.10 -4.18 -22.15
N MET A 11 -11.82 -4.28 -21.02
CA MET A 11 -11.99 -3.16 -20.10
C MET A 11 -10.68 -2.78 -19.41
N ILE A 12 -9.86 -3.75 -19.01
CA ILE A 12 -8.52 -3.48 -18.46
C ILE A 12 -7.69 -2.67 -19.46
N GLY A 13 -7.66 -3.09 -20.74
CA GLY A 13 -6.93 -2.36 -21.76
C GLY A 13 -7.45 -0.93 -21.99
N LYS A 14 -8.77 -0.70 -21.86
CA LYS A 14 -9.35 0.65 -21.93
C LYS A 14 -8.90 1.51 -20.75
N TYR A 15 -8.82 0.95 -19.55
CA TYR A 15 -8.33 1.65 -18.36
C TYR A 15 -6.85 2.03 -18.50
N GLU A 16 -6.01 1.10 -18.94
CA GLU A 16 -4.57 1.33 -19.15
C GLU A 16 -4.29 2.40 -20.21
N ARG A 17 -5.16 2.55 -21.22
CA ARG A 17 -5.05 3.58 -22.26
C ARG A 17 -5.79 4.89 -21.94
N GLY A 18 -6.45 4.98 -20.79
CA GLY A 18 -7.23 6.17 -20.40
C GLY A 18 -8.51 6.38 -21.22
N GLU A 19 -8.95 5.37 -21.99
CA GLU A 19 -10.18 5.41 -22.79
C GLU A 19 -11.45 5.23 -21.95
N ALA A 20 -11.30 4.75 -20.70
CA ALA A 20 -12.37 4.62 -19.73
C ALA A 20 -11.83 4.80 -18.30
N VAL A 21 -12.69 5.23 -17.39
CA VAL A 21 -12.38 5.31 -15.95
C VAL A 21 -13.03 4.11 -15.25
N PRO A 22 -12.30 3.34 -14.43
CA PRO A 22 -12.88 2.24 -13.68
C PRO A 22 -13.90 2.76 -12.64
N SER A 23 -15.02 2.04 -12.47
CA SER A 23 -15.87 2.25 -11.30
C SER A 23 -15.13 1.86 -10.02
N ILE A 24 -15.61 2.32 -8.86
CA ILE A 24 -15.02 1.96 -7.55
C ILE A 24 -14.95 0.43 -7.38
N ASP A 25 -16.00 -0.30 -7.76
CA ASP A 25 -16.01 -1.77 -7.68
C ASP A 25 -14.99 -2.43 -8.60
N ALA A 26 -14.83 -1.91 -9.83
CA ALA A 26 -13.83 -2.42 -10.77
C ALA A 26 -12.40 -2.13 -10.26
N ALA A 27 -12.17 -0.93 -9.75
CA ALA A 27 -10.90 -0.53 -9.17
C ALA A 27 -10.56 -1.39 -7.93
N LYS A 28 -11.53 -1.64 -7.05
CA LYS A 28 -11.37 -2.54 -5.89
C LYS A 28 -10.99 -3.96 -6.32
N LYS A 29 -11.73 -4.54 -7.27
CA LYS A 29 -11.41 -5.88 -7.81
C LYS A 29 -10.02 -5.96 -8.43
N ILE A 30 -9.59 -4.90 -9.11
CA ILE A 30 -8.24 -4.80 -9.68
C ILE A 30 -7.19 -4.73 -8.55
N ALA A 31 -7.40 -3.89 -7.53
CA ALA A 31 -6.50 -3.75 -6.39
C ALA A 31 -6.35 -5.07 -5.60
N ASP A 32 -7.46 -5.77 -5.39
CA ASP A 32 -7.47 -7.10 -4.76
C ASP A 32 -6.65 -8.10 -5.59
N ALA A 33 -6.90 -8.18 -6.91
CA ALA A 33 -6.22 -9.09 -7.81
C ALA A 33 -4.72 -8.82 -8.00
N LEU A 34 -4.31 -7.55 -7.90
CA LEU A 34 -2.92 -7.12 -7.96
C LEU A 34 -2.22 -7.19 -6.61
N GLU A 35 -2.93 -7.57 -5.55
CA GLU A 35 -2.40 -7.51 -4.22
C GLU A 35 -1.84 -6.08 -3.91
N VAL A 36 -2.60 -5.02 -4.22
CA VAL A 36 -2.35 -3.62 -3.78
C VAL A 36 -3.56 -2.98 -3.09
N THR A 37 -3.39 -1.82 -2.46
CA THR A 37 -4.51 -1.02 -1.91
C THR A 37 -5.14 -0.15 -3.00
N LEU A 38 -6.35 0.36 -2.77
CA LEU A 38 -7.05 1.16 -3.78
C LEU A 38 -6.35 2.50 -4.04
N ASP A 39 -5.84 3.14 -2.99
CA ASP A 39 -5.02 4.36 -3.04
C ASP A 39 -3.72 4.15 -3.83
N TYR A 40 -3.08 2.98 -3.66
CA TYR A 40 -1.94 2.59 -4.50
C TYR A 40 -2.34 2.48 -5.99
N LEU A 41 -3.50 1.89 -6.28
CA LEU A 41 -3.96 1.68 -7.66
C LEU A 41 -4.24 2.99 -8.40
N VAL A 42 -4.78 4.00 -7.73
CA VAL A 42 -5.11 5.30 -8.34
C VAL A 42 -3.93 6.27 -8.37
N GLY A 43 -2.78 5.88 -7.81
CA GLY A 43 -1.57 6.71 -7.79
C GLY A 43 -1.67 7.95 -6.89
N GLU A 44 -2.67 8.01 -6.01
CA GLU A 44 -2.89 9.12 -5.09
C GLU A 44 -2.67 8.66 -3.63
N GLY A 45 -1.79 9.35 -2.91
CA GLY A 45 -1.52 9.15 -1.49
C GLY A 45 -0.07 8.77 -1.15
N THR A 46 0.38 9.12 0.05
CA THR A 46 1.71 8.81 0.59
C THR A 46 2.00 7.30 0.61
N ASN A 47 0.94 6.48 0.59
CA ASN A 47 0.96 5.02 0.63
C ASN A 47 1.12 4.35 -0.74
N ALA A 48 1.05 5.08 -1.86
CA ALA A 48 1.16 4.54 -3.22
C ALA A 48 2.55 3.93 -3.54
N LYS A 49 3.46 3.89 -2.56
CA LYS A 49 4.79 3.25 -2.64
C LYS A 49 4.99 2.12 -1.62
N LEU A 50 4.02 1.87 -0.73
CA LEU A 50 4.13 0.84 0.29
C LEU A 50 3.66 -0.50 -0.27
N ASP A 51 4.50 -1.53 -0.15
CA ASP A 51 4.13 -2.88 -0.54
C ASP A 51 3.12 -3.48 0.46
N LYS A 52 2.27 -4.41 -0.01
CA LYS A 52 1.23 -5.04 0.83
C LYS A 52 1.77 -5.74 2.07
N LYS A 53 2.99 -6.27 2.03
CA LYS A 53 3.59 -6.95 3.18
C LYS A 53 3.92 -5.95 4.28
N THR A 54 4.43 -4.78 3.92
CA THR A 54 4.67 -3.68 4.86
C THR A 54 3.36 -3.17 5.47
N VAL A 55 2.32 -2.95 4.65
CA VAL A 55 0.99 -2.54 5.15
C VAL A 55 0.41 -3.60 6.10
N LYS A 56 0.48 -4.88 5.72
CA LYS A 56 -0.01 -5.99 6.53
C LYS A 56 0.72 -6.07 7.88
N ARG A 57 2.04 -5.91 7.90
CA ARG A 57 2.81 -5.90 9.16
C ARG A 57 2.35 -4.79 10.10
N LEU A 58 2.13 -3.57 9.59
CA LEU A 58 1.62 -2.47 10.40
C LEU A 58 0.22 -2.77 10.95
N HIS A 59 -0.66 -3.33 10.12
CA HIS A 59 -1.97 -3.79 10.58
C HIS A 59 -1.86 -4.88 11.66
N ASP A 60 -0.98 -5.87 11.49
CA ASP A 60 -0.78 -6.93 12.47
C ASP A 60 -0.22 -6.39 13.79
N ILE A 61 0.61 -5.34 13.76
CA ILE A 61 1.09 -4.62 14.96
C ILE A 61 -0.07 -3.96 15.72
N GLU A 62 -1.01 -3.34 15.01
CA GLU A 62 -2.21 -2.72 15.60
C GLU A 62 -3.19 -3.73 16.23
N LEU A 63 -3.04 -5.02 15.94
CA LEU A 63 -3.85 -6.08 16.57
C LEU A 63 -3.19 -6.68 17.82
N LEU A 64 -1.98 -6.26 18.19
CA LEU A 64 -1.30 -6.75 19.38
C LEU A 64 -1.84 -6.11 20.66
N GLU A 65 -1.52 -6.74 21.79
CA GLU A 65 -1.68 -6.14 23.12
C GLU A 65 -0.90 -4.82 23.22
N ASP A 66 -1.43 -3.85 23.97
CA ASP A 66 -0.92 -2.47 24.01
C ASP A 66 0.56 -2.40 24.42
N ASP A 67 0.98 -3.25 25.36
CA ASP A 67 2.37 -3.33 25.81
C ASP A 67 3.33 -3.72 24.67
N LYS A 68 2.99 -4.76 23.90
CA LYS A 68 3.78 -5.24 22.76
C LYS A 68 3.74 -4.28 21.59
N ARG A 69 2.57 -3.70 21.31
CA ARG A 69 2.38 -2.67 20.27
C ARG A 69 3.30 -1.48 20.54
N ASN A 70 3.26 -0.93 21.76
CA ASN A 70 4.06 0.23 22.14
C ASN A 70 5.56 -0.03 22.00
N VAL A 71 6.04 -1.20 22.43
CA VAL A 71 7.45 -1.59 22.26
C VAL A 71 7.87 -1.60 20.78
N LEU A 72 7.04 -2.11 19.88
CA LEU A 72 7.35 -2.15 18.46
C LEU A 72 7.31 -0.76 17.81
N ILE A 73 6.37 0.09 18.22
CA ILE A 73 6.29 1.47 17.75
C ILE A 73 7.52 2.26 18.20
N ASP A 74 7.93 2.14 19.47
CA ASP A 74 9.13 2.78 20.00
C ASP A 74 10.40 2.35 19.25
N LEU A 75 10.49 1.06 18.90
CA LEU A 75 11.61 0.53 18.13
C LEU A 75 11.64 1.13 16.71
N ILE A 76 10.49 1.17 16.02
CA ILE A 76 10.36 1.78 14.70
C ILE A 76 10.81 3.24 14.74
N ASP A 77 10.31 4.01 15.71
CA ASP A 77 10.63 5.43 15.87
C ASP A 77 12.11 5.67 16.17
N THR A 78 12.72 4.77 16.96
CA THR A 78 14.14 4.82 17.28
C THR A 78 15.00 4.69 16.01
N TYR A 79 14.72 3.68 15.18
CA TYR A 79 15.47 3.50 13.93
C TYR A 79 15.23 4.62 12.91
N ILE A 80 14.01 5.14 12.81
CA ILE A 80 13.69 6.27 11.93
C ILE A 80 14.47 7.52 12.38
N ARG A 81 14.50 7.80 13.68
CA ARG A 81 15.22 8.94 14.25
C ARG A 81 16.72 8.83 13.97
N ASP A 82 17.30 7.67 14.25
CA ASP A 82 18.71 7.39 14.05
C ASP A 82 19.12 7.49 12.56
N ALA A 83 18.28 7.02 11.64
CA ALA A 83 18.50 7.20 10.20
C ALA A 83 18.46 8.67 9.76
N LYS A 84 17.51 9.47 10.29
CA LYS A 84 17.43 10.92 10.02
C LYS A 84 18.66 11.67 10.54
N ILE A 85 19.12 11.32 11.75
CA ILE A 85 20.32 11.90 12.37
C ILE A 85 21.56 11.60 11.51
N ARG A 86 21.79 10.34 11.13
CA ARG A 86 22.91 10.00 10.23
C ARG A 86 22.89 10.78 8.93
N LYS A 87 21.72 10.90 8.29
CA LYS A 87 21.57 11.64 7.03
C LYS A 87 21.90 13.13 7.21
N ALA A 88 21.56 13.74 8.34
CA ALA A 88 21.86 15.14 8.63
C ALA A 88 23.35 15.39 8.94
N HIS A 89 24.06 14.40 9.50
CA HIS A 89 25.50 14.49 9.77
C HIS A 89 26.40 14.06 8.61
N SER A 90 25.81 13.56 7.50
CA SER A 90 26.53 13.13 6.30
C SER A 90 26.48 14.17 5.17
N GLY A 91 25.99 15.38 5.45
CA GLY A 91 25.84 16.49 4.51
C GLY A 91 26.65 17.71 4.92
#